data_AF-A0A1S3Q6B7-F1
#
_entry.id   AF-A0A1S3Q6B7-F1
#
_cell.length_a   1.000
_cell.length_b   1.000
_cell.length_c   1.000
_cell.angle_alpha   90.00
_cell.angle_beta   90.00
_cell.angle_gamma   90.00
#
_symmetry.space_group_name_H-M   'P 1'
#
loop_
_entity.id
_entity.type
_entity.pdbx_description
1 polymer ?
#
loop_
_entity_poly.entity_id
_entity_poly.type
_entity_poly.pdbx_seq_one_letter_code
_entity_poly.pdbx_strand_id
1 'polypeptide(L)'
;MEIEDGAFEGAGSVSELHLSANQLDSVRSGMFKGLEGLRMLMLRNNKIRCIHNNSFTGLHNVRLLSLYDNQLTTISPGAFDTLQTLSTLNLLANSFNCDCRLAWLGDWLRSRKIVTGNPRCQRPAFLKEIPLQDVVLPDFRCEE
;
A
#
# COMPACT_ATOMS: atom_id res chain seq x y z
N MET A 1 -6.72 8.25 -16.13
CA MET A 1 -5.43 8.92 -16.33
C MET A 1 -4.37 7.90 -15.96
N GLU A 2 -3.46 7.62 -16.87
CA GLU A 2 -2.41 6.61 -16.69
C GLU A 2 -1.06 7.32 -16.72
N ILE A 3 -0.17 6.95 -15.81
CA ILE A 3 1.22 7.40 -15.85
C ILE A 3 1.98 6.31 -16.62
N GLU A 4 2.63 6.72 -17.71
CA GLU A 4 3.45 5.83 -18.52
C GLU A 4 4.68 5.36 -17.76
N ASP A 5 5.15 4.15 -18.09
CA ASP A 5 6.36 3.62 -17.49
C ASP A 5 7.56 4.49 -17.85
N GLY A 6 8.40 4.81 -16.86
CA GLY A 6 9.56 5.67 -17.07
C GLY A 6 9.24 7.15 -17.27
N ALA A 7 8.01 7.60 -17.00
CA ALA A 7 7.64 9.03 -17.06
C ALA A 7 8.52 9.94 -16.16
N PHE A 8 9.22 9.36 -15.19
CA PHE A 8 10.12 10.05 -14.28
C PHE A 8 11.60 9.64 -14.46
N GLU A 9 11.98 9.06 -15.59
CA GLU A 9 13.39 8.79 -15.86
C GLU A 9 14.24 10.07 -15.80
N GLY A 10 15.37 9.99 -15.11
CA GLY A 10 16.24 11.13 -14.84
C GLY A 10 15.81 12.03 -13.66
N ALA A 11 14.64 11.80 -13.06
CA ALA A 11 14.13 12.59 -11.92
C ALA A 11 14.66 12.11 -10.54
N GLY A 12 15.91 11.62 -10.49
CA GLY A 12 16.49 11.00 -9.29
C GLY A 12 16.65 11.96 -8.10
N SER A 13 16.60 13.27 -8.31
CA SER A 13 16.67 14.29 -7.25
C SER A 13 15.32 14.60 -6.60
N VAL A 14 14.20 14.13 -7.17
CA VAL A 14 12.86 14.36 -6.61
C VAL A 14 12.72 13.65 -5.27
N SER A 15 12.38 14.41 -4.23
CA SER A 15 12.20 13.87 -2.88
C SER A 15 10.74 13.62 -2.52
N GLU A 16 9.80 14.31 -3.17
CA GLU A 16 8.37 14.19 -2.89
C GLU A 16 7.57 14.13 -4.19
N LEU A 17 6.63 13.18 -4.26
CA LEU A 17 5.71 13.04 -5.38
C LEU A 17 4.28 13.02 -4.86
N HIS A 18 3.52 14.05 -5.24
CA HIS A 18 2.12 14.23 -4.86
C HIS A 18 1.20 13.90 -6.03
N LEU A 19 0.52 12.75 -5.95
CA LEU A 19 -0.44 12.25 -6.93
C LEU A 19 -1.83 12.06 -6.31
N SER A 20 -2.13 12.81 -5.26
CA SER A 20 -3.39 12.71 -4.54
C SER A 20 -4.56 13.35 -5.30
N ALA A 21 -5.79 12.89 -5.05
CA ALA A 21 -7.01 13.36 -5.70
C ALA A 21 -7.01 13.20 -7.23
N ASN A 22 -6.46 12.08 -7.70
CA ASN A 22 -6.44 11.70 -9.11
C ASN A 22 -7.38 10.51 -9.37
N GLN A 23 -7.27 9.90 -10.54
CA GLN A 23 -8.09 8.76 -10.97
C GLN A 23 -7.24 7.52 -11.23
N LEU A 24 -6.13 7.35 -10.51
CA LEU A 24 -5.28 6.17 -10.63
C LEU A 24 -6.03 4.94 -10.10
N ASP A 25 -6.08 3.87 -10.87
CA ASP A 25 -6.75 2.61 -10.51
C ASP A 25 -5.77 1.48 -10.15
N SER A 26 -4.48 1.69 -10.45
CA SER A 26 -3.42 0.71 -10.29
C SER A 26 -2.08 1.40 -10.02
N VAL A 27 -1.15 0.64 -9.45
CA VAL A 27 0.25 1.04 -9.27
C VAL A 27 1.14 -0.05 -9.85
N ARG A 28 1.96 0.30 -10.84
CA ARG A 28 2.85 -0.60 -11.57
C ARG A 28 4.30 -0.26 -11.29
N SER A 29 5.18 -1.26 -11.34
CA SER A 29 6.61 -1.10 -11.08
C SER A 29 7.29 -0.03 -11.95
N GLY A 30 6.94 0.05 -13.24
CA GLY A 30 7.55 1.00 -14.19
C GLY A 30 7.12 2.44 -13.99
N MET A 31 5.99 2.67 -13.30
CA MET A 31 5.35 3.97 -13.15
C MET A 31 6.20 4.97 -12.36
N PHE A 32 7.06 4.47 -11.46
CA PHE A 32 7.93 5.28 -10.59
C PHE A 32 9.42 5.08 -10.87
N LYS A 33 9.76 4.45 -11.99
CA LYS A 33 11.15 4.25 -12.39
C LYS A 33 11.86 5.60 -12.56
N GLY A 34 13.08 5.72 -12.03
CA GLY A 34 13.87 6.95 -12.06
C GLY A 34 13.76 7.82 -10.81
N LEU A 35 12.81 7.55 -9.90
CA LEU A 35 12.60 8.29 -8.65
C LEU A 35 13.47 7.76 -7.49
N GLU A 36 14.76 7.58 -7.72
CA GLU A 36 15.68 6.96 -6.75
C GLU A 36 15.79 7.74 -5.43
N GLY A 37 15.67 9.07 -5.47
CA GLY A 37 15.73 9.95 -4.29
C GLY A 37 14.41 10.12 -3.54
N LEU A 38 13.33 9.46 -3.96
CA LEU A 38 11.99 9.69 -3.44
C LEU A 38 11.87 9.27 -1.97
N ARG A 39 11.35 10.18 -1.14
CA ARG A 39 11.13 10.00 0.31
C ARG A 39 9.65 9.99 0.67
N MET A 40 8.82 10.72 -0.08
CA MET A 40 7.39 10.84 0.16
C MET A 40 6.60 10.53 -1.12
N LEU A 41 5.66 9.59 -1.02
CA LEU A 41 4.72 9.26 -2.09
C LEU A 41 3.28 9.37 -1.59
N MET A 42 2.54 10.33 -2.14
CA MET A 42 1.17 10.64 -1.74
C MET A 42 0.17 10.23 -2.83
N LEU A 43 -0.50 9.09 -2.65
CA LEU A 43 -1.50 8.53 -3.56
C LEU A 43 -2.92 8.61 -2.99
N ARG A 44 -3.17 9.56 -2.08
CA ARG A 44 -4.46 9.71 -1.38
C ARG A 44 -5.61 10.01 -2.33
N ASN A 45 -6.82 9.51 -2.04
CA ASN A 45 -8.03 9.83 -2.80
C ASN A 45 -7.86 9.49 -4.30
N ASN A 46 -7.57 8.21 -4.56
CA ASN A 46 -7.51 7.61 -5.89
C ASN A 46 -8.48 6.41 -5.94
N LYS A 47 -8.40 5.59 -7.00
CA LYS A 47 -9.26 4.43 -7.22
C LYS A 47 -8.48 3.11 -7.17
N ILE A 48 -7.34 3.07 -6.48
CA ILE A 48 -6.44 1.92 -6.48
C ILE A 48 -7.11 0.74 -5.76
N ARG A 49 -7.18 -0.42 -6.41
CA ARG A 49 -7.87 -1.61 -5.89
C ARG A 49 -6.97 -2.69 -5.32
N CYS A 50 -5.76 -2.79 -5.87
CA CYS A 50 -4.76 -3.75 -5.42
C CYS A 50 -3.36 -3.16 -5.58
N ILE A 51 -2.46 -3.60 -4.71
CA ILE A 51 -1.03 -3.34 -4.80
C ILE A 51 -0.33 -4.69 -4.98
N HIS A 52 0.52 -4.79 -5.99
CA HIS A 52 1.30 -5.98 -6.30
C HIS A 52 2.66 -5.95 -5.62
N ASN A 53 3.33 -7.11 -5.56
CA ASN A 53 4.64 -7.26 -4.91
C ASN A 53 5.73 -6.35 -5.54
N ASN A 54 5.58 -5.99 -6.81
CA ASN A 54 6.51 -5.17 -7.56
C ASN A 54 6.07 -3.70 -7.71
N SER A 55 4.89 -3.32 -7.21
CA SER A 55 4.33 -1.96 -7.42
C SER A 55 5.27 -0.83 -6.97
N PHE A 56 6.13 -1.07 -5.98
CA PHE A 56 7.06 -0.09 -5.43
C PHE A 56 8.54 -0.46 -5.62
N THR A 57 8.85 -1.35 -6.56
CA THR A 57 10.24 -1.76 -6.84
C THR A 57 11.14 -0.55 -7.10
N GLY A 58 12.30 -0.51 -6.45
CA GLY A 58 13.29 0.56 -6.60
C GLY A 58 13.10 1.76 -5.66
N LEU A 59 11.97 1.85 -4.95
CA LEU A 59 11.67 2.98 -4.05
C LEU A 59 12.29 2.82 -2.65
N HIS A 60 13.58 2.51 -2.59
CA HIS A 60 14.29 2.15 -1.34
C HIS A 60 14.34 3.28 -0.31
N ASN A 61 14.26 4.53 -0.75
CA ASN A 61 14.39 5.72 0.09
C ASN A 61 13.04 6.27 0.61
N VAL A 62 11.92 5.65 0.25
CA VAL A 62 10.59 6.12 0.67
C VAL A 62 10.39 5.86 2.16
N ARG A 63 10.14 6.95 2.88
CA ARG A 63 9.87 6.98 4.33
C ARG A 63 8.38 7.09 4.62
N LEU A 64 7.64 7.78 3.76
CA LEU A 64 6.20 7.97 3.88
C LEU A 64 5.50 7.54 2.59
N LEU A 65 4.61 6.56 2.73
CA LEU A 65 3.68 6.14 1.69
C LEU A 65 2.24 6.35 2.18
N SER A 66 1.45 7.14 1.45
CA SER A 66 0.02 7.31 1.73
C SER A 66 -0.82 6.73 0.62
N LEU A 67 -1.59 5.68 0.95
CA LEU A 67 -2.65 5.07 0.12
C LEU A 67 -4.03 5.32 0.74
N TYR A 68 -4.15 6.35 1.60
CA TYR A 68 -5.39 6.74 2.26
C TYR A 68 -6.51 6.98 1.25
N ASP A 69 -7.73 6.56 1.55
CA ASP A 69 -8.92 6.83 0.72
C ASP A 69 -8.73 6.31 -0.71
N ASN A 70 -8.57 5.00 -0.79
CA ASN A 70 -8.52 4.24 -2.04
C ASN A 70 -9.54 3.10 -1.95
N GLN A 71 -9.50 2.18 -2.92
CA GLN A 71 -10.42 1.05 -3.00
C GLN A 71 -9.71 -0.27 -2.73
N LEU A 72 -8.62 -0.25 -1.95
CA LEU A 72 -7.81 -1.44 -1.71
C LEU A 72 -8.63 -2.51 -1.00
N THR A 73 -8.72 -3.67 -1.62
CA THR A 73 -9.32 -4.86 -1.00
C THR A 73 -8.26 -5.84 -0.53
N THR A 74 -7.10 -5.84 -1.16
CA THR A 74 -5.96 -6.70 -0.84
C THR A 74 -4.63 -6.04 -1.23
N ILE A 75 -3.53 -6.56 -0.67
CA ILE A 75 -2.15 -6.20 -1.01
C ILE A 75 -1.38 -7.51 -1.12
N SER A 76 -0.63 -7.69 -2.20
CA SER A 76 0.16 -8.91 -2.40
C SER A 76 1.31 -9.01 -1.38
N PRO A 77 1.64 -10.23 -0.91
CA PRO A 77 2.83 -10.46 -0.10
C PRO A 77 4.08 -9.87 -0.76
N GLY A 78 4.92 -9.23 0.04
CA GLY A 78 6.18 -8.63 -0.41
C GLY A 78 6.06 -7.26 -1.08
N ALA A 79 4.85 -6.69 -1.22
CA ALA A 79 4.65 -5.35 -1.80
C ALA A 79 5.46 -4.23 -1.12
N PHE A 80 5.84 -4.42 0.13
CA PHE A 80 6.60 -3.44 0.90
C PHE A 80 8.07 -3.83 1.13
N ASP A 81 8.55 -4.94 0.58
CA ASP A 81 9.90 -5.47 0.85
C ASP A 81 11.01 -4.54 0.35
N THR A 82 10.74 -3.80 -0.72
CA THR A 82 11.68 -2.85 -1.30
C THR A 82 11.70 -1.50 -0.57
N LEU A 83 10.69 -1.20 0.25
CA LEU A 83 10.54 0.04 1.01
C LEU A 83 11.33 -0.02 2.33
N GLN A 84 12.64 -0.23 2.26
CA GLN A 84 13.50 -0.53 3.40
C GLN A 84 13.57 0.58 4.46
N THR A 85 13.27 1.83 4.09
CA THR A 85 13.31 2.99 4.98
C THR A 85 11.93 3.48 5.43
N LEU A 86 10.88 2.72 5.12
CA LEU A 86 9.50 3.09 5.42
C LEU A 86 9.28 3.22 6.93
N SER A 87 8.79 4.38 7.36
CA SER A 87 8.46 4.67 8.76
C SER A 87 7.00 5.04 8.96
N THR A 88 6.32 5.48 7.91
CA THR A 88 4.90 5.85 7.92
C THR A 88 4.20 5.26 6.71
N LEU A 89 3.13 4.50 6.96
CA LEU A 89 2.28 3.89 5.94
C LEU A 89 0.83 4.21 6.26
N ASN A 90 0.15 4.98 5.43
CA ASN A 90 -1.27 5.26 5.64
C ASN A 90 -2.14 4.40 4.72
N LEU A 91 -2.85 3.44 5.32
CA LEU A 91 -3.79 2.53 4.62
C LEU A 91 -5.26 2.79 5.01
N LEU A 92 -5.55 3.83 5.79
CA LEU A 92 -6.92 4.08 6.26
C LEU A 92 -7.87 4.43 5.11
N ALA A 93 -9.17 4.29 5.36
CA ALA A 93 -10.22 4.50 4.36
C ALA A 93 -10.00 3.63 3.10
N ASN A 94 -9.80 2.33 3.29
CA ASN A 94 -9.77 1.32 2.23
C ASN A 94 -10.79 0.22 2.55
N SER A 95 -11.08 -0.64 1.58
CA SER A 95 -12.11 -1.68 1.66
C SER A 95 -11.54 -3.08 1.85
N PHE A 96 -10.61 -3.24 2.80
CA PHE A 96 -9.86 -4.48 2.99
C PHE A 96 -10.76 -5.69 3.22
N ASN A 97 -10.51 -6.74 2.43
CA ASN A 97 -11.06 -8.08 2.64
C ASN A 97 -10.04 -8.91 3.43
N CYS A 98 -10.31 -9.10 4.72
CA CYS A 98 -9.46 -9.84 5.65
C CYS A 98 -9.65 -11.34 5.51
N ASP A 99 -9.31 -11.85 4.33
CA ASP A 99 -9.25 -13.28 4.00
C ASP A 99 -7.81 -13.82 4.10
N CYS A 100 -7.62 -15.10 3.77
CA CYS A 100 -6.31 -15.76 3.85
C CYS A 100 -5.20 -15.05 3.05
N ARG A 101 -5.54 -14.31 1.98
CA ARG A 101 -4.56 -13.60 1.14
C ARG A 101 -4.04 -12.34 1.80
N LEU A 102 -4.77 -11.79 2.77
CA LEU A 102 -4.39 -10.57 3.50
C LEU A 102 -3.78 -10.88 4.88
N ALA A 103 -3.75 -12.14 5.29
CA ALA A 103 -3.20 -12.58 6.58
C ALA A 103 -1.79 -12.06 6.86
N TRP A 104 -0.91 -12.09 5.84
CA TRP A 104 0.46 -11.61 5.94
C TRP A 104 0.52 -10.12 6.31
N LEU A 105 -0.43 -9.31 5.84
CA LEU A 105 -0.45 -7.87 6.11
C LEU A 105 -0.80 -7.62 7.57
N GLY A 106 -1.74 -8.39 8.13
CA GLY A 106 -2.06 -8.33 9.56
C GLY A 106 -0.83 -8.64 10.42
N ASP A 107 -0.08 -9.70 10.09
CA ASP A 107 1.16 -10.06 10.78
C ASP A 107 2.28 -9.00 10.60
N TRP A 108 2.43 -8.49 9.38
CA TRP A 108 3.39 -7.44 9.06
C TRP A 108 3.09 -6.16 9.84
N LEU A 109 1.83 -5.72 9.92
CA LEU A 109 1.43 -4.54 10.69
C LEU A 109 1.69 -4.74 12.19
N ARG A 110 1.46 -5.95 12.71
CA ARG A 110 1.69 -6.30 14.13
C ARG A 110 3.18 -6.29 14.50
N SER A 111 4.05 -6.76 13.61
CA SER A 111 5.48 -6.95 13.88
C SER A 111 6.33 -5.69 13.60
N ARG A 112 5.84 -4.77 12.77
CA ARG A 112 6.61 -3.58 12.37
C ARG A 112 6.40 -2.41 13.33
N LYS A 113 7.51 -1.74 13.68
CA LYS A 113 7.51 -0.50 14.46
C LYS A 113 7.35 0.74 13.56
N ILE A 114 6.28 0.79 12.77
CA ILE A 114 5.98 1.92 11.88
C ILE A 114 4.60 2.52 12.19
N VAL A 115 4.36 3.76 11.78
CA VAL A 115 3.07 4.43 11.96
C VAL A 115 2.12 4.01 10.84
N THR A 116 1.05 3.28 11.19
CA THR A 116 0.13 2.69 10.20
C THR A 116 -1.29 3.26 10.21
N GLY A 117 -1.68 3.92 11.31
CA GLY A 117 -3.03 4.44 11.53
C GLY A 117 -4.08 3.36 11.85
N ASN A 118 -3.69 2.10 12.05
CA ASN A 118 -4.59 0.96 12.36
C ASN A 118 -5.70 0.74 11.32
N PRO A 119 -5.36 0.34 10.07
CA PRO A 119 -6.36 0.05 9.05
C PRO A 119 -7.29 -1.09 9.49
N ARG A 120 -8.58 -0.97 9.15
CA ARG A 120 -9.64 -1.89 9.60
C ARG A 120 -10.17 -2.74 8.44
N CYS A 121 -10.57 -3.96 8.75
CA CYS A 121 -11.28 -4.85 7.84
C CYS A 121 -12.65 -4.27 7.49
N GLN A 122 -13.04 -4.40 6.21
CA GLN A 122 -14.40 -4.09 5.75
C GLN A 122 -15.17 -5.36 5.39
N ARG A 123 -14.45 -6.43 5.07
CA ARG A 123 -14.97 -7.79 4.86
C ARG A 123 -14.01 -8.82 5.46
N PRO A 124 -14.47 -10.05 5.73
CA PRO A 124 -15.87 -10.48 5.79
C PRO A 124 -16.66 -9.78 6.91
N ALA A 125 -17.99 -9.92 6.91
CA ALA A 125 -18.87 -9.16 7.82
C ALA A 125 -18.55 -9.35 9.31
N PHE A 126 -18.12 -10.56 9.72
CA PHE A 126 -17.76 -10.85 11.10
C PHE A 126 -16.44 -10.21 11.55
N LEU A 127 -15.58 -9.78 10.61
CA LEU A 127 -14.35 -9.04 10.90
C LEU A 127 -14.52 -7.53 10.68
N LYS A 128 -15.69 -7.06 10.26
CA LYS A 128 -15.89 -5.65 9.91
C LYS A 128 -15.52 -4.72 11.08
N GLU A 129 -14.80 -3.65 10.77
CA GLU A 129 -14.23 -2.68 11.71
C GLU A 129 -13.12 -3.21 12.63
N ILE A 130 -12.74 -4.49 12.59
CA ILE A 130 -11.61 -4.99 13.38
C ILE A 130 -10.30 -4.49 12.74
N PRO A 131 -9.35 -3.92 13.50
CA PRO A 131 -8.04 -3.56 12.98
C PRO A 131 -7.31 -4.80 12.42
N LEU A 132 -6.70 -4.67 11.25
CA LEU A 132 -6.00 -5.76 10.55
C LEU A 132 -4.96 -6.48 11.43
N GLN A 133 -4.24 -5.73 12.26
CA GLN A 133 -3.21 -6.25 13.15
C GLN A 133 -3.77 -7.00 14.38
N ASP A 134 -5.06 -6.83 14.68
CA ASP A 134 -5.73 -7.42 15.85
C ASP A 134 -6.50 -8.70 15.46
N VAL A 135 -6.75 -8.94 14.17
CA VAL A 135 -7.35 -10.20 13.68
C VAL A 135 -6.40 -11.37 13.99
N VAL A 136 -6.95 -12.46 14.53
CA VAL A 136 -6.17 -13.68 14.81
C VAL A 136 -5.96 -14.48 13.53
N LEU A 137 -4.79 -15.10 13.37
CA LEU A 137 -4.42 -15.80 12.13
C LEU A 137 -5.47 -16.82 11.64
N PRO A 138 -6.11 -17.64 12.51
CA PRO A 138 -7.13 -18.60 12.08
C PRO A 138 -8.42 -17.99 11.51
N ASP A 139 -8.65 -16.69 11.69
CA ASP A 139 -9.85 -16.00 11.20
C ASP A 139 -9.65 -15.44 9.77
N PHE A 140 -8.41 -15.32 9.31
CA PHE A 140 -8.10 -15.02 7.91
C PHE A 140 -8.34 -16.26 7.04
N ARG A 141 -9.59 -16.45 6.61
CA ARG A 141 -10.02 -17.61 5.80
C ARG A 141 -10.42 -17.18 4.40
N CYS A 142 -10.09 -18.00 3.40
CA CYS A 142 -10.66 -17.89 2.07
C CYS A 142 -11.82 -18.88 1.95
N GLU A 143 -12.92 -18.46 1.33
CA GLU A 143 -13.94 -19.41 0.87
C GLU A 143 -13.32 -20.22 -0.29
N GLU A 144 -13.60 -21.53 -0.33
CA GLU A 144 -13.19 -22.43 -1.43
C GLU A 144 -13.90 -22.09 -2.74
#